data_AF-A0A6I9N1F1-F1
#
_entry.id   AF-A0A6I9N1F1-F1
#
_cell.length_a   1.000
_cell.length_b   1.000
_cell.length_c   1.000
_cell.angle_alpha   90.00
_cell.angle_beta   90.00
_cell.angle_gamma   90.00
#
_symmetry.space_group_name_H-M   'P 1'
#
loop_
_entity.id
_entity.type
_entity.pdbx_description
1 polymer ?
#
loop_
_entity_poly.entity_id
_entity_poly.type
_entity_poly.pdbx_seq_one_letter_code
_entity_poly.pdbx_strand_id
1 'polypeptide(L)'
;TLFEDVSGFGSWHRRWCVLSGYCISYWTYPDDEKRKNPIGRLNLCHCTSQRVDPVNREFCARPNTLELITVRPQRAEDRETLVSQCTDTMCVTK
;
A
#
# COMPACT_ATOMS: atom_id res chain seq x y z
N THR A 1 -1.41 -10.97 0.35
CA THR A 1 -2.29 -10.18 1.26
C THR A 1 -1.68 -8.80 1.40
N LEU A 2 -2.49 -7.77 1.59
CA LEU A 2 -2.06 -6.40 1.85
C LEU A 2 -2.23 -6.10 3.35
N PHE A 3 -1.32 -5.35 3.95
CA PHE A 3 -1.47 -4.85 5.32
C PHE A 3 -2.14 -3.48 5.27
N GLU A 4 -3.20 -3.30 6.04
CA GLU A 4 -4.03 -2.08 6.04
C GLU A 4 -4.35 -1.69 7.48
N ASP A 5 -4.52 -0.38 7.72
CA ASP A 5 -5.11 0.12 8.95
C ASP A 5 -6.64 -0.04 8.91
N VAL A 6 -7.18 -0.74 9.90
CA VAL A 6 -8.62 -0.90 10.10
C VAL A 6 -8.96 -0.40 11.50
N SER A 7 -9.47 0.83 11.57
CA SER A 7 -9.90 1.48 12.82
C SER A 7 -8.81 1.61 13.88
N GLY A 8 -7.57 1.89 13.48
CA GLY A 8 -6.41 2.03 14.36
C GLY A 8 -5.71 0.71 14.68
N PHE A 9 -6.06 -0.37 13.98
CA PHE A 9 -5.46 -1.68 14.14
C PHE A 9 -4.94 -2.23 12.81
N GLY A 10 -3.75 -2.81 12.83
CA GLY A 10 -3.14 -3.42 11.66
C GLY A 10 -3.83 -4.73 11.29
N SER A 11 -4.31 -4.84 10.06
CA SER A 11 -5.00 -6.03 9.55
C SER A 11 -4.44 -6.48 8.22
N TRP A 12 -4.32 -7.79 8.04
CA TRP A 12 -3.91 -8.40 6.77
C TRP A 12 -5.12 -8.82 5.95
N HIS A 13 -5.37 -8.14 4.83
CA HIS A 13 -6.48 -8.44 3.94
C HIS A 13 -6.01 -9.20 2.70
N ARG A 14 -6.75 -10.24 2.29
CA ARG A 14 -6.54 -10.86 0.98
C ARG A 14 -7.16 -9.96 -0.08
N ARG A 15 -6.35 -9.55 -1.05
CA ARG A 15 -6.74 -8.69 -2.18
C ARG A 15 -6.37 -9.37 -3.49
N TRP A 16 -7.16 -9.13 -4.52
CA TRP A 16 -6.77 -9.34 -5.90
C TRP A 16 -5.96 -8.14 -6.34
N CYS A 17 -4.70 -8.34 -6.73
CA CYS A 17 -3.79 -7.25 -7.13
C CYS A 17 -3.36 -7.45 -8.57
N VAL A 18 -3.42 -6.38 -9.36
CA VAL A 18 -2.97 -6.36 -10.75
C VAL A 18 -1.91 -5.28 -10.90
N LEU A 19 -0.74 -5.67 -11.41
CA LEU A 19 0.29 -4.74 -11.85
C LEU A 19 0.06 -4.40 -13.33
N SER A 20 -0.17 -3.13 -13.62
CA SER A 20 -0.30 -2.62 -14.99
C SER A 20 0.50 -1.32 -15.13
N GLY A 21 1.45 -1.31 -16.06
CA GLY A 21 2.44 -0.24 -16.15
C GLY A 21 3.22 -0.14 -14.82
N TYR A 22 3.23 1.06 -14.23
CA TYR A 22 3.88 1.35 -12.96
C TYR A 22 2.91 1.37 -11.76
N CYS A 23 1.69 0.87 -11.91
CA CYS A 23 0.68 0.92 -10.85
C CYS A 23 0.22 -0.48 -10.44
N ILE A 24 0.17 -0.74 -9.13
CA ILE A 24 -0.54 -1.89 -8.57
C ILE A 24 -1.94 -1.42 -8.17
N SER A 25 -2.97 -1.95 -8.82
CA SER A 25 -4.37 -1.73 -8.44
C SER A 25 -4.89 -2.96 -7.72
N TYR A 26 -5.75 -2.76 -6.72
CA TYR A 26 -6.27 -3.90 -5.95
C TYR A 26 -7.76 -3.84 -5.65
N TRP A 27 -8.37 -5.03 -5.60
CA TRP A 27 -9.79 -5.28 -5.33
C TRP A 27 -9.95 -6.38 -4.28
N THR A 28 -11.18 -6.66 -3.85
CA THR A 28 -11.45 -7.80 -2.96
C THR A 28 -11.33 -9.12 -3.74
N TYR A 29 -11.90 -9.19 -4.95
CA TYR A 29 -11.96 -10.41 -5.76
C TYR A 29 -11.57 -10.15 -7.22
N PRO A 30 -11.13 -11.18 -7.97
CA PRO A 30 -10.78 -11.04 -9.39
C PRO A 30 -11.92 -10.48 -10.26
N ASP A 31 -13.15 -10.93 -10.04
CA ASP A 31 -14.31 -10.50 -10.83
C ASP A 31 -14.63 -9.00 -10.70
N ASP A 32 -14.21 -8.37 -9.58
CA ASP A 32 -14.42 -6.95 -9.35
C ASP A 32 -13.57 -6.08 -10.29
N GLU A 33 -12.45 -6.58 -10.81
CA GLU A 33 -11.55 -5.83 -11.70
C GLU A 33 -12.27 -5.25 -12.93
N LYS A 34 -13.20 -6.02 -13.49
CA LYS A 34 -13.96 -5.64 -14.70
C LYS A 34 -15.28 -4.94 -14.37
N ARG A 35 -15.65 -4.87 -13.09
CA ARG A 35 -16.99 -4.46 -12.64
C ARG A 35 -16.98 -3.20 -11.78
N LYS A 36 -15.88 -2.92 -11.09
CA LYS A 36 -15.77 -1.86 -10.09
C LYS A 36 -14.42 -1.16 -10.20
N ASN A 37 -14.39 0.08 -9.70
CA ASN A 37 -13.13 0.76 -9.45
C ASN A 37 -12.31 0.00 -8.39
N PRO A 38 -10.97 0.02 -8.47
CA PRO A 38 -10.13 -0.57 -7.45
C PRO A 38 -10.33 0.11 -6.10
N ILE A 39 -10.12 -0.64 -5.03
CA ILE A 39 -10.15 -0.17 -3.64
C ILE A 39 -9.02 0.84 -3.42
N GLY A 40 -7.86 0.56 -4.00
CA GLY A 40 -6.73 1.47 -3.98
C GLY A 40 -5.76 1.21 -5.12
N ARG A 41 -4.84 2.16 -5.30
CA ARG A 41 -3.78 2.11 -6.30
C ARG A 41 -2.47 2.53 -5.65
N LEU A 42 -1.43 1.73 -5.83
CA LEU A 42 -0.07 2.04 -5.45
C LEU A 42 0.73 2.43 -6.70
N ASN A 43 1.17 3.68 -6.77
CA ASN A 43 2.03 4.17 -7.85
C ASN A 43 3.49 3.86 -7.51
N LEU A 44 4.12 2.95 -8.24
CA LEU A 44 5.49 2.52 -8.01
C LEU A 44 6.52 3.61 -8.36
N CYS A 45 6.16 4.62 -9.15
CA CYS A 45 7.03 5.79 -9.36
C CYS A 45 7.19 6.65 -8.11
N HIS A 46 6.34 6.45 -7.11
CA HIS A 46 6.46 7.12 -5.80
C HIS A 46 7.24 6.28 -4.80
N CYS A 47 7.72 5.08 -5.16
CA CYS A 47 8.52 4.25 -4.26
C CYS A 47 9.85 4.94 -3.94
N THR A 48 10.25 4.88 -2.67
CA THR A 48 11.53 5.45 -2.21
C THR A 48 12.72 4.55 -2.54
N SER A 49 12.48 3.25 -2.73
CA SER A 49 13.49 2.27 -3.07
C SER A 49 13.54 1.99 -4.58
N GLN A 50 14.74 1.72 -5.11
CA GLN A 50 14.94 1.30 -6.50
C GLN A 50 14.60 -0.18 -6.74
N ARG A 51 14.52 -0.96 -5.66
CA ARG A 51 14.25 -2.41 -5.68
C ARG A 51 13.24 -2.75 -4.60
N VAL A 52 12.55 -3.86 -4.80
CA VAL A 52 11.61 -4.43 -3.84
C VAL A 52 12.32 -5.50 -3.05
N ASP A 53 12.35 -5.32 -1.74
CA ASP A 53 13.01 -6.25 -0.82
C ASP A 53 11.99 -6.88 0.13
N PRO A 54 12.30 -8.05 0.71
CA PRO A 54 11.52 -8.59 1.81
C PRO A 54 11.42 -7.58 2.95
N VAL A 55 10.27 -7.53 3.61
CA VAL A 55 10.08 -6.69 4.80
C VAL A 55 11.09 -7.07 5.88
N ASN A 56 11.63 -6.08 6.60
CA ASN A 56 12.50 -6.35 7.74
C ASN A 56 11.74 -7.20 8.77
N ARG A 57 12.32 -8.34 9.16
CA ARG A 57 11.71 -9.31 10.06
C ARG A 57 11.53 -8.80 11.48
N GLU A 58 12.24 -7.73 11.87
CA GLU A 58 12.02 -7.00 13.11
C GLU A 58 10.63 -6.35 13.15
N PHE A 59 10.11 -5.92 12.00
CA PHE A 59 8.79 -5.29 11.89
C PHE A 59 7.69 -6.26 11.46
N CYS A 60 8.02 -7.33 10.73
CA CYS A 60 7.03 -8.30 10.28
C CYS A 60 7.55 -9.74 10.30
N ALA A 61 6.91 -10.58 11.13
CA ALA A 61 7.27 -12.00 11.23
C ALA A 61 6.74 -12.85 10.06
N ARG A 62 5.82 -12.32 9.23
CA ARG A 62 5.12 -13.08 8.19
C ARG A 62 6.08 -13.47 7.05
N PRO A 63 6.17 -14.76 6.69
CA PRO A 63 7.04 -15.18 5.59
C PRO A 63 6.49 -14.70 4.24
N ASN A 64 7.38 -14.53 3.27
CA ASN A 64 7.06 -14.11 1.89
C ASN A 64 6.33 -12.75 1.83
N THR A 65 6.72 -11.83 2.72
CA THR A 65 6.20 -10.46 2.74
C THR A 65 7.26 -9.50 2.24
N LEU A 66 6.86 -8.58 1.36
CA LEU A 66 7.68 -7.49 0.84
C LEU A 66 7.16 -6.16 1.38
N GLU A 67 8.04 -5.14 1.40
CA GLU A 67 7.69 -3.78 1.81
C GLU A 67 7.76 -2.84 0.60
N LEU A 68 6.79 -1.93 0.49
CA LEU A 68 6.77 -0.89 -0.54
C LEU A 68 6.51 0.46 0.12
N ILE A 69 7.58 1.19 0.37
CA ILE A 69 7.51 2.54 0.94
C ILE A 69 7.30 3.52 -0.20
N THR A 70 6.21 4.29 -0.15
CA THR A 70 5.93 5.36 -1.13
C THR A 70 5.93 6.73 -0.47
N VAL A 71 6.35 7.75 -1.21
CA VAL A 71 6.30 9.16 -0.80
C VAL A 71 5.68 10.01 -1.88
N ARG A 72 4.78 10.90 -1.50
CA ARG A 72 4.16 11.88 -2.41
C ARG A 72 3.80 13.17 -1.68
N PRO A 73 3.54 14.27 -2.39
CA PRO A 73 2.95 15.45 -1.79
C PRO A 73 1.65 15.09 -1.04
N GLN A 74 1.48 15.68 0.13
CA GLN A 74 0.28 15.54 0.94
C GLN A 74 -0.91 16.16 0.22
N ARG A 75 -2.06 15.51 0.34
CA ARG A 75 -3.36 15.93 -0.19
C ARG A 75 -4.30 16.30 0.95
N ALA A 76 -5.34 17.08 0.65
CA ALA A 76 -6.28 17.58 1.65
C ALA A 76 -7.05 16.43 2.37
N GLU A 77 -7.25 15.31 1.67
CA GLU A 77 -7.91 14.12 2.18
C GLU A 77 -7.00 13.16 2.97
N ASP A 78 -5.70 13.42 3.00
CA ASP A 78 -4.76 12.53 3.69
C ASP A 78 -4.92 12.60 5.21
N ARG A 79 -4.76 11.45 5.86
CA ARG A 79 -4.83 11.29 7.31
C ARG A 79 -3.73 10.36 7.78
N GLU A 80 -3.21 10.66 8.97
CA GLU A 80 -2.35 9.76 9.72
C GLU A 80 -3.08 8.43 9.97
N THR A 81 -2.39 7.33 9.70
CA THR A 81 -2.85 5.95 9.91
C THR A 81 -1.67 5.10 10.36
N LEU A 82 -1.92 3.85 10.77
CA LEU A 82 -0.83 2.90 11.09
C LEU A 82 0.16 2.68 9.95
N VAL A 83 -0.26 2.92 8.71
CA VAL A 83 0.53 2.67 7.49
C VAL A 83 0.89 3.96 6.75
N SER A 84 0.41 5.12 7.16
CA SER A 84 0.69 6.40 6.50
C SER A 84 0.98 7.51 7.48
N GLN A 85 2.10 8.19 7.27
CA GLN A 85 2.54 9.35 8.02
C GLN A 85 2.65 10.55 7.10
N CYS A 86 1.95 11.64 7.43
CA CYS A 86 2.00 12.88 6.68
C CYS A 86 2.60 14.00 7.52
N THR A 87 3.79 14.45 7.15
CA THR A 87 4.55 15.49 7.85
C THR A 87 4.92 16.61 6.88
N ASP A 88 4.75 17.85 7.32
CA ASP A 88 4.94 19.08 6.55
C ASP A 88 4.07 19.15 5.28
N THR A 89 4.63 18.71 4.14
CA THR A 89 4.02 18.78 2.80
C THR A 89 4.05 17.43 2.09
N MET A 90 4.49 16.36 2.77
CA MET A 90 4.69 15.04 2.20
C MET A 90 3.91 14.00 3.01
N CYS A 91 3.41 12.98 2.31
CA CYS A 91 2.86 11.79 2.95
C CYS A 91 3.63 10.55 2.49
N VAL A 92 4.05 9.76 3.48
CA VAL A 92 4.78 8.51 3.35
C VAL A 92 3.85 7.37 3.74
N THR A 93 3.71 6.37 2.87
CA THR A 93 2.94 5.15 3.14
C THR A 93 3.87 3.94 3.14
N LYS A 94 3.75 3.06 4.12
CA LYS A 94 4.53 1.82 4.29
C LYS A 94 3.63 0.59 4.37
#